data_AF-A0A0W1ACH6-F1
#
_entry.id   AF-A0A0W1ACH6-F1
#
_cell.length_a   1.000
_cell.length_b   1.000
_cell.length_c   1.000
_cell.angle_alpha   90.00
_cell.angle_beta   90.00
_cell.angle_gamma   90.00
#
_symmetry.space_group_name_H-M   'P 1'
#
loop_
_entity.id
_entity.type
_entity.pdbx_description
1 polymer ?
#
loop_
_entity_poly.entity_id
_entity_poly.type
_entity_poly.pdbx_seq_one_letter_code
_entity_poly.pdbx_strand_id
1 'polypeptide(L)' 'MRLLKIIAEQKPESIKALAVLSMREPSNLSRTLNTMARYGIIEIQKTGKNSKPIAKALDFNIQYSAAYYIL' A
#
# COMPACT_ATOMS: atom_id res chain seq x y z
N MET A 1 1.91 3.13 9.28
CA MET A 1 0.96 2.22 8.58
C MET A 1 1.48 0.78 8.60
N ARG A 2 0.78 -0.19 9.23
CA ARG A 2 1.25 -1.60 9.40
C ARG A 2 1.53 -2.33 8.08
N LEU A 3 0.70 -2.11 7.05
CA LEU A 3 0.84 -2.83 5.78
C LEU A 3 2.11 -2.45 5.01
N LEU A 4 2.44 -1.15 4.96
CA LEU A 4 3.68 -0.68 4.34
C LEU A 4 4.92 -1.22 5.04
N LYS A 5 4.89 -1.26 6.37
CA LYS A 5 5.96 -1.85 7.17
C LYS A 5 6.19 -3.32 6.79
N ILE A 6 5.12 -4.12 6.68
CA ILE A 6 5.23 -5.52 6.25
C ILE A 6 5.77 -5.62 4.81
N ILE A 7 5.29 -4.80 3.88
CA ILE A 7 5.78 -4.80 2.49
C ILE A 7 7.29 -4.48 2.44
N ALA A 8 7.73 -3.49 3.22
CA ALA A 8 9.12 -3.03 3.25
C ALA A 8 10.07 -4.05 3.93
N GLU A 9 9.65 -4.58 5.08
CA GLU A 9 10.48 -5.48 5.90
C GLU A 9 10.46 -6.91 5.36
N GLN A 10 9.30 -7.42 4.96
CA GLN A 10 9.12 -8.85 4.60
C GLN A 10 9.14 -9.11 3.10
N LYS A 11 9.07 -8.05 2.27
CA LYS A 11 9.20 -8.11 0.79
C LYS A 11 8.44 -9.29 0.16
N PRO A 12 7.11 -9.41 0.39
CA PRO A 12 6.34 -10.55 -0.11
C PRO A 12 6.36 -10.61 -1.64
N GLU A 13 6.56 -11.80 -2.19
CA GLU A 13 6.63 -12.03 -3.65
C GLU A 13 5.25 -12.01 -4.35
N SER A 14 4.15 -11.93 -3.60
CA SER A 14 2.81 -11.82 -4.17
C SER A 14 1.78 -11.21 -3.20
N ILE A 15 0.63 -10.78 -3.74
CA ILE A 15 -0.54 -10.37 -2.93
C ILE A 15 -1.00 -11.51 -2.00
N LYS A 16 -0.93 -12.78 -2.45
CA LYS A 16 -1.30 -13.94 -1.62
C LYS A 16 -0.34 -14.11 -0.44
N ALA A 17 0.97 -13.96 -0.66
CA ALA A 17 1.95 -14.00 0.43
C ALA A 17 1.74 -12.84 1.42
N LEU A 18 1.47 -11.63 0.93
CA LEU A 18 1.14 -10.49 1.79
C LEU A 18 -0.17 -10.70 2.57
N ALA A 19 -1.18 -11.33 1.97
CA ALA A 19 -2.44 -11.65 2.63
C ALA A 19 -2.23 -12.53 3.86
N VAL A 20 -1.36 -13.55 3.75
CA VAL A 20 -0.96 -14.41 4.87
C VAL A 20 -0.23 -13.60 5.95
N LEU A 21 0.82 -12.85 5.58
CA LEU A 21 1.61 -12.05 6.54
C LEU A 21 0.79 -10.98 7.27
N SER A 22 -0.17 -10.39 6.57
CA SER A 22 -1.02 -9.32 7.11
C SER A 22 -2.27 -9.83 7.81
N MET A 23 -2.60 -11.14 7.69
CA MET A 23 -3.86 -11.77 8.13
C MET A 23 -5.10 -11.08 7.54
N ARG A 24 -5.09 -10.85 6.23
CA ARG A 24 -6.19 -10.17 5.51
C ARG A 24 -6.69 -11.03 4.37
N GLU A 25 -7.97 -10.90 4.05
CA GLU A 25 -8.55 -11.57 2.89
C GLU A 25 -7.94 -10.97 1.58
N PRO A 26 -7.52 -11.81 0.61
CA PRO A 26 -6.86 -11.38 -0.62
C PRO A 26 -7.61 -10.35 -1.47
N SER A 27 -8.93 -10.49 -1.66
CA SER A 27 -9.71 -9.55 -2.49
C SER A 27 -9.78 -8.15 -1.87
N ASN A 28 -9.93 -8.06 -0.54
CA ASN A 28 -9.89 -6.80 0.21
C ASN A 28 -8.49 -6.17 0.16
N LEU A 29 -7.46 -7.00 0.29
CA LEU A 29 -6.09 -6.54 0.21
C LEU A 29 -5.78 -5.99 -1.19
N SER A 30 -6.18 -6.68 -2.26
CA SER A 30 -6.02 -6.19 -3.64
C SER A 30 -6.65 -4.82 -3.85
N ARG A 31 -7.88 -4.60 -3.38
CA ARG A 31 -8.53 -3.27 -3.46
C ARG A 31 -7.71 -2.19 -2.76
N THR A 32 -7.23 -2.48 -1.55
CA THR A 32 -6.36 -1.56 -0.79
C THR A 32 -5.07 -1.25 -1.54
N LEU A 33 -4.38 -2.29 -2.05
CA LEU A 33 -3.12 -2.15 -2.77
C LEU A 33 -3.29 -1.35 -4.06
N ASN A 34 -4.38 -1.55 -4.81
CA ASN A 34 -4.68 -0.76 -6.00
C ASN A 34 -4.87 0.73 -5.66
N THR A 35 -5.56 1.05 -4.57
CA THR A 35 -5.69 2.43 -4.09
C THR A 35 -4.33 3.03 -3.72
N MET A 36 -3.49 2.28 -3.01
CA MET A 36 -2.15 2.74 -2.63
C MET A 36 -1.24 2.93 -3.85
N ALA A 37 -1.35 2.05 -4.86
CA ALA A 37 -0.62 2.17 -6.10
C ALA A 37 -1.07 3.40 -6.90
N ARG A 38 -2.38 3.65 -6.97
CA ARG A 38 -2.95 4.86 -7.60
C ARG A 38 -2.41 6.15 -6.99
N TYR A 39 -2.15 6.17 -5.68
CA TYR A 39 -1.58 7.32 -4.98
C TYR A 39 -0.03 7.31 -4.94
N GLY A 40 0.63 6.39 -5.65
CA GLY A 40 2.10 6.31 -5.68
C GLY A 40 2.75 5.86 -4.37
N ILE A 41 1.97 5.39 -3.41
CA ILE A 41 2.46 4.93 -2.10
C ILE A 41 3.22 3.60 -2.27
N ILE A 42 2.76 2.75 -3.19
CA ILE A 42 3.40 1.50 -3.58
C ILE A 42 3.47 1.38 -5.10
N GLU A 43 4.26 0.43 -5.58
CA GLU A 43 4.21 -0.11 -6.94
C GLU A 43 3.69 -1.55 -6.91
N ILE A 44 2.99 -1.96 -7.97
CA ILE A 44 2.68 -3.38 -8.23
C ILE A 44 3.52 -3.84 -9.43
N GLN A 45 4.52 -4.67 -9.17
CA GLN A 45 5.31 -5.31 -10.22
C GLN A 45 4.63 -6.60 -10.65
N LYS A 46 4.38 -6.76 -11.96
CA LYS A 46 3.75 -7.96 -12.52
C LYS A 46 4.81 -8.90 -13.09
N THR A 47 4.77 -10.16 -12.68
CA THR A 47 5.62 -11.24 -13.21
C THR A 47 4.75 -12.43 -13.55
N GLY A 48 4.41 -12.58 -14.84
CA GLY A 48 3.42 -13.56 -15.29
C GLY A 48 2.06 -13.31 -14.66
N LYS A 49 1.55 -14.31 -13.91
CA LYS A 49 0.27 -14.21 -13.17
C LYS A 49 0.42 -13.60 -11.77
N ASN A 50 1.65 -13.37 -11.30
CA ASN A 50 1.90 -12.85 -9.96
C ASN A 50 1.97 -11.31 -9.96
N SER A 51 1.47 -10.72 -8.89
CA SER A 51 1.53 -9.28 -8.61
C SER A 51 2.28 -9.07 -7.29
N LYS A 52 3.47 -8.48 -7.36
CA LYS A 52 4.36 -8.22 -6.24
C LYS A 52 4.21 -6.75 -5.79
N PRO A 53 3.78 -6.48 -4.55
CA PRO A 53 3.73 -5.13 -4.02
C PRO A 53 5.12 -4.67 -3.57
N ILE A 54 5.49 -3.43 -3.90
CA ILE A 54 6.76 -2.80 -3.53
C ILE A 54 6.46 -1.44 -2.89
N ALA A 55 6.90 -1.20 -1.66
CA ALA A 55 6.71 0.10 -1.01
C ALA A 55 7.59 1.18 -1.67
N LYS A 56 7.00 2.36 -1.94
CA LYS A 56 7.70 3.51 -2.56
C LYS A 56 7.78 4.71 -1.63
N ALA A 57 6.71 5.01 -0.92
CA ALA A 57 6.68 6.05 0.10
C ALA A 57 6.68 5.40 1.48
N LEU A 58 7.83 5.44 2.16
CA LEU A 58 7.96 5.03 3.57
C LEU A 58 7.76 6.21 4.51
N ASP A 59 8.09 7.41 4.05
CA ASP A 59 7.93 8.67 4.75
C ASP A 59 7.13 9.65 3.89
N PHE A 60 6.19 10.36 4.52
CA PHE A 60 5.47 11.45 3.89
C PHE A 60 5.26 12.57 4.91
N ASN A 61 5.38 13.82 4.44
CA ASN A 61 5.07 15.01 5.21
C ASN A 61 3.78 15.62 4.65
N ILE A 62 2.74 15.73 5.47
CA ILE A 62 1.49 16.38 5.08
C ILE A 62 1.48 17.76 5.72
N GLN A 63 1.62 18.79 4.89
CA GLN A 63 1.39 20.16 5.29
C GLN A 63 0.03 20.59 4.73
N TYR A 64 -0.87 21.00 5.63
CA TYR A 64 -2.18 21.50 5.24
C TYR A 64 -2.54 22.70 6.11
N SER A 65 -3.27 23.64 5.52
CA SER A 65 -3.84 24.80 6.19
C SER A 65 -5.31 24.89 5.84
N ALA A 66 -6.18 24.87 6.86
CA ALA A 66 -7.60 25.16 6.70
C ALA A 66 -7.84 26.61 7.10
N ALA A 67 -8.19 27.47 6.13
CA ALA A 67 -8.78 28.76 6.45
C ALA A 67 -10.27 28.53 6.77
N TYR A 68 -10.66 28.70 8.03
CA TYR A 68 -12.07 28.83 8.40
C TYR A 68 -12.49 30.28 8.14
N TYR A 69 -13.38 30.51 7.18
CA TYR A 69 -14.13 31.76 7.08
C TYR A 69 -15.43 31.61 7.87
N ILE A 70 -15.55 32.37 8.95
CA ILE A 70 -16.81 32.61 9.63
C ILE A 70 -17.41 33.86 8.99
N LEU A 71 -18.63 33.74 8.44
CA LEU A 71 -19.50 34.87 8.07
C LEU A 71 -20.21 35.40 9.31
#